data_AF-A0A3S0U7V9-F1
#
_entry.id   AF-A0A3S0U7V9-F1
#
_cell.length_a   1.000
_cell.length_b   1.000
_cell.length_c   1.000
_cell.angle_alpha   90.00
_cell.angle_beta   90.00
_cell.angle_gamma   90.00
#
_symmetry.space_group_name_H-M   'P 1'
#
loop_
_entity.id
_entity.type
_entity.pdbx_description
1 polymer ?
#
loop_
_entity_poly.entity_id
_entity_poly.type
_entity_poly.pdbx_seq_one_letter_code
_entity_poly.pdbx_strand_id
1 'polypeptide(L)' 'MWDLYEILCCQIEQKREEMLLLERSHGRSSSQVIDASQQLDRLLNMLYGLKNQKVMAGAANDLTIPL' A
#
# COMPACT_ATOMS: atom_id res chain seq x y z
N MET A 1 8.25 -18.33 -2.81
CA MET A 1 6.98 -17.92 -2.16
C MET A 1 7.12 -16.43 -1.92
N TRP A 2 6.34 -15.60 -2.59
CA TRP A 2 6.49 -14.13 -2.48
C TRP A 2 5.94 -13.67 -1.14
N ASP A 3 6.64 -12.75 -0.47
CA ASP A 3 6.13 -12.13 0.75
C ASP A 3 4.89 -11.30 0.40
N LEU A 4 3.88 -11.31 1.26
CA LEU A 4 2.69 -10.45 1.14
C LEU A 4 3.08 -8.98 0.94
N TYR A 5 4.18 -8.55 1.58
CA TYR A 5 4.75 -7.22 1.38
C TYR A 5 5.21 -6.97 -0.07
N GLU A 6 5.94 -7.90 -0.66
CA GLU A 6 6.44 -7.78 -2.04
C GLU A 6 5.28 -7.77 -3.05
N ILE A 7 4.28 -8.64 -2.84
CA ILE A 7 3.07 -8.68 -3.67
C ILE A 7 2.36 -7.32 -3.63
N LEU A 8 2.20 -6.75 -2.44
CA LEU A 8 1.50 -5.48 -2.27
C LEU A 8 2.28 -4.32 -2.89
N CYS A 9 3.61 -4.30 -2.76
CA CYS A 9 4.45 -3.33 -3.45
C CYS A 9 4.30 -3.41 -4.98
N CYS A 10 4.29 -4.61 -5.56
CA CYS A 10 4.05 -4.78 -6.99
C CYS A 10 2.69 -4.27 -7.43
N GLN A 11 1.62 -4.54 -6.65
CA GLN A 11 0.27 -4.04 -6.95
C GLN A 11 0.19 -2.52 -6.90
N ILE A 12 0.89 -1.88 -5.95
CA ILE A 12 0.97 -0.42 -5.84
C ILE A 12 1.62 0.19 -7.08
N GLU A 13 2.76 -0.35 -7.52
CA GLU A 13 3.46 0.16 -8.71
C GLU A 13 2.63 -0.03 -9.99
N GLN A 14 1.98 -1.19 -10.15
CA GLN A 14 1.07 -1.43 -11.28
C GLN A 14 -0.09 -0.44 -11.30
N LYS A 15 -0.72 -0.19 -10.14
CA LYS A 15 -1.84 0.75 -10.04
C LYS A 15 -1.41 2.20 -10.27
N ARG A 16 -0.19 2.57 -9.86
CA ARG A 16 0.41 3.88 -10.19
C ARG A 16 0.59 4.06 -11.69
N GLU A 17 1.11 3.05 -12.37
CA GLU A 17 1.30 3.10 -13.83
C GLU A 17 -0.04 3.22 -14.56
N GLU A 18 -1.06 2.45 -14.15
CA GLU A 18 -2.42 2.56 -14.66
C GLU A 18 -2.98 3.98 -14.50
N MET A 19 -2.85 4.56 -13.31
CA MET A 19 -3.32 5.92 -13.03
C MET A 19 -2.62 6.95 -13.93
N LEU A 20 -1.31 6.85 -14.14
CA LEU A 20 -0.56 7.73 -15.03
C LEU A 20 -0.99 7.60 -16.50
N LEU A 21 -1.29 6.38 -16.96
CA LEU A 21 -1.82 6.14 -18.30
C LEU A 21 -3.22 6.74 -18.47
N LEU A 22 -4.08 6.58 -17.46
CA LEU A 22 -5.43 7.16 -17.44
C LEU A 22 -5.37 8.70 -17.41
N GLU A 23 -4.47 9.28 -16.61
CA GLU A 23 -4.26 10.73 -16.56
C GLU A 23 -3.85 11.30 -17.93
N ARG A 24 -2.95 10.60 -18.64
CA ARG A 24 -2.51 11.02 -19.98
C ARG A 24 -3.60 10.92 -21.03
N SER A 25 -4.50 9.94 -20.91
CA SER A 25 -5.52 9.65 -21.93
C SER A 25 -6.84 10.37 -21.70
N HIS A 26 -7.26 10.55 -20.45
CA HIS A 26 -8.58 11.08 -20.08
C HIS A 26 -8.51 12.37 -19.25
N GLY A 27 -7.32 12.74 -18.77
CA GLY A 27 -7.13 13.88 -17.87
C GLY A 27 -7.36 13.50 -16.40
N ARG A 28 -6.79 14.31 -15.52
CA ARG A 28 -6.74 14.08 -14.07
C ARG A 28 -8.09 14.01 -13.36
N SER A 29 -9.09 14.71 -13.91
CA SER A 29 -10.43 14.79 -13.32
C SER A 29 -11.40 13.76 -13.89
N SER A 30 -10.93 12.84 -14.73
CA SER A 30 -11.77 11.74 -15.22
C SER A 30 -12.16 10.81 -14.08
N SER A 31 -13.38 10.26 -14.14
CA SER A 31 -13.85 9.29 -13.15
C SER A 31 -12.88 8.10 -13.01
N GLN A 32 -12.27 7.68 -14.13
CA GLN A 32 -11.33 6.56 -14.14
C GLN A 32 -10.05 6.86 -13.34
N VAL A 33 -9.50 8.08 -13.45
CA VAL A 33 -8.33 8.49 -12.64
C VAL A 33 -8.71 8.60 -11.17
N ILE A 34 -9.90 9.12 -10.86
CA ILE A 34 -10.40 9.22 -9.48
C ILE A 34 -10.54 7.82 -8.87
N ASP A 35 -11.15 6.89 -9.60
CA ASP A 35 -11.33 5.50 -9.16
C ASP A 35 -9.98 4.80 -8.97
N ALA A 36 -9.04 4.98 -9.92
CA ALA A 36 -7.69 4.44 -9.81
C ALA A 36 -6.93 5.02 -8.61
N SER A 37 -7.08 6.31 -8.34
CA SER A 37 -6.49 7.00 -7.18
C SER A 37 -7.04 6.46 -5.86
N GLN A 38 -8.35 6.26 -5.75
CA GLN A 38 -8.96 5.65 -4.56
C GLN A 38 -8.51 4.20 -4.33
N GLN A 39 -8.33 3.43 -5.41
CA GLN A 39 -7.79 2.06 -5.31
C GLN A 39 -6.33 2.07 -4.84
N LEU A 40 -5.51 3.00 -5.37
CA LEU A 40 -4.12 3.16 -4.95
C LEU A 40 -4.03 3.53 -3.46
N ASP A 41 -4.89 4.43 -2.98
CA ASP A 41 -4.94 4.82 -1.56
C ASP A 41 -5.26 3.62 -0.64
N ARG A 42 -6.19 2.74 -1.04
CA ARG A 42 -6.49 1.51 -0.28
C ARG A 42 -5.28 0.57 -0.19
N LEU A 43 -4.53 0.40 -1.28
CA LEU A 43 -3.33 -0.43 -1.29
C LEU A 43 -2.24 0.16 -0.37
N LEU A 44 -2.05 1.49 -0.40
CA LEU A 44 -1.11 2.19 0.48
C LEU A 44 -1.52 2.08 1.95
N ASN A 45 -2.81 2.18 2.26
CA ASN A 45 -3.33 1.98 3.61
C ASN A 45 -3.10 0.54 4.10
N MET A 46 -3.27 -0.45 3.24
CA MET A 46 -2.96 -1.85 3.56
C MET A 46 -1.46 -2.04 3.84
N LEU A 47 -0.58 -1.40 3.07
CA LEU A 47 0.86 -1.45 3.25
C LEU A 47 1.26 -0.80 4.59
N TYR A 48 0.65 0.34 4.92
CA TYR A 48 0.85 1.01 6.19
C TYR A 48 0.37 0.16 7.37
N GLY A 49 -0.78 -0.51 7.22
CA GLY A 49 -1.30 -1.48 8.19
C GLY A 49 -0.32 -2.63 8.45
N LEU A 50 0.22 -3.25 7.40
CA LEU A 50 1.22 -4.30 7.52
C LEU A 50 2.50 -3.82 8.20
N LYS A 51 2.97 -2.61 7.85
CA LYS A 51 4.14 -1.99 8.50
C LYS A 51 3.91 -1.79 10.00
N ASN A 52 2.73 -1.31 10.40
CA ASN A 52 2.41 -1.08 11.82
C ASN A 52 2.22 -2.39 12.60
N GLN A 53 1.65 -3.42 11.98
CA GLN A 53 1.59 -4.76 12.59
C GLN A 53 2.99 -5.34 12.83
N LYS A 54 3.93 -5.12 11.90
CA LYS A 54 5.34 -5.55 12.05
C LYS A 54 6.05 -4.80 13.18
N VAL A 55 5.75 -3.52 13.39
CA VAL A 55 6.28 -2.73 14.52
C VAL A 55 5.74 -3.23 15.87
N MET A 56 4.46 -3.56 15.96
CA MET A 56 3.88 -4.10 17.21
C MET A 56 4.32 -5.54 17.52
N ALA A 57 4.56 -6.37 16.51
CA ALA A 57 5.16 -7.69 16.69
C ALA A 57 6.64 -7.62 17.13
N GLY A 58 7.36 -6.55 16.77
CA GLY A 58 8.73 -6.28 17.24
C GLY A 58 8.79 -5.74 18.67
N ALA A 59 7.80 -4.95 19.09
CA ALA A 59 7.74 -4.36 20.44
C ALA A 59 7.34 -5.35 21.55
N ALA A 60 6.72 -6.48 21.20
CA ALA A 60 6.34 -7.51 22.16
C ALA A 60 7.54 -8.29 22.75
N ASN A 61 8.73 -8.19 22.14
CA ASN A 61 9.93 -8.90 22.60
C ASN A 61 10.85 -8.06 23.53
N ASP A 62 10.56 -6.78 23.74
CA ASP A 62 11.39 -5.89 24.59
C ASP A 62 10.83 -5.67 26.01
N LEU A 63 9.73 -6.35 26.37
CA LEU A 63 9.12 -6.30 27.71
C LEU A 63 9.39 -7.58 28.51
N THR A 64 10.65 -8.01 28.58
CA THR A 64 11.13 -8.74 29.77
C THR A 64 11.69 -7.73 30.75
N ILE A 65 10.82 -7.16 31.59
CA ILE A 65 11.24 -6.48 32.81
C ILE A 65 11.60 -7.60 33.80
N PRO A 66 12.87 -7.74 34.26
CA PRO A 66 13.18 -8.68 35.32
C PRO A 66 12.59 -8.16 36.64
N LEU A 67 12.05 -9.10 37.43
CA LEU A 67 11.50 -8.93 38.77
C LEU A 67 12.43 -8.16 39.72
#